data_AF-A0A2V7H615-F1
#
_entry.id   AF-A0A2V7H615-F1
#
_cell.length_a   1.000
_cell.length_b   1.000
_cell.length_c   1.000
_cell.angle_alpha   90.00
_cell.angle_beta   90.00
_cell.angle_gamma   90.00
#
_symmetry.space_group_name_H-M   'P 1'
#
loop_
_entity.id
_entity.type
_entity.pdbx_description
1 polymer ?
#
loop_
_entity_poly.entity_id
_entity_poly.type
_entity_poly.pdbx_seq_one_letter_code
_entity_poly.pdbx_strand_id
1 'polypeptide(L)' 'MSSSPFGARQPRREDARLVTGHGRYVGDVELPRMLHVAFVRSVHAHARL' A
#
# COMPACT_ATOMS: atom_id res chain seq x y z
N MET A 1 -3.40 -37.27 12.54
CA MET A 1 -2.61 -36.44 13.48
C MET A 1 -2.69 -35.00 13.01
N SER A 2 -3.48 -34.16 13.69
CA SER A 2 -3.50 -32.72 13.39
C SER A 2 -2.22 -32.12 13.96
N SER A 3 -1.31 -31.66 13.10
CA SER A 3 -0.12 -30.92 13.54
C SER A 3 -0.57 -29.61 14.20
N SER A 4 -0.07 -29.34 15.41
CA SER A 4 -0.27 -28.04 16.07
C SER A 4 0.27 -26.92 15.17
N PRO A 5 -0.46 -25.81 14.99
CA PRO A 5 0.02 -24.68 14.18
C PRO A 5 1.20 -23.95 14.83
N PHE A 6 1.44 -24.16 16.12
CA PHE A 6 2.51 -23.51 16.87
C PHE A 6 3.84 -24.26 16.70
N GLY A 7 4.90 -23.52 16.33
CA GLY A 7 6.25 -24.05 16.12
C GLY A 7 6.53 -24.60 14.72
N ALA A 8 5.50 -24.75 13.88
CA ALA A 8 5.64 -25.15 12.49
C ALA A 8 5.98 -23.95 11.57
N ARG A 9 6.72 -24.20 10.48
CA ARG A 9 6.90 -23.21 9.41
C ARG A 9 5.57 -23.00 8.69
N GLN A 10 4.90 -21.88 8.96
CA GLN A 10 3.65 -21.52 8.32
C GLN A 10 3.89 -20.55 7.14
N PRO A 11 3.22 -20.73 6.00
CA PRO A 11 3.24 -19.74 4.94
C PRO A 11 2.55 -18.45 5.41
N ARG A 12 2.98 -17.30 4.88
CA ARG A 12 2.34 -16.02 5.16
C ARG A 12 1.00 -15.97 4.44
N ARG A 13 -0.03 -15.41 5.09
CA ARG A 13 -1.41 -15.37 4.55
C ARG A 13 -1.53 -14.37 3.40
N GLU A 14 -0.79 -13.28 3.51
CA GLU A 14 -0.79 -12.16 2.59
C GLU A 14 -0.03 -12.43 1.29
N ASP A 15 0.91 -13.38 1.29
CA ASP A 15 1.80 -13.64 0.13
C ASP A 15 1.00 -13.85 -1.14
N ALA A 16 -0.06 -14.67 -1.09
CA ALA A 16 -0.85 -15.02 -2.27
C ALA A 16 -1.38 -13.81 -3.05
N ARG A 17 -1.79 -12.73 -2.36
CA ARG A 17 -2.24 -11.49 -3.04
C ARG A 17 -1.08 -10.54 -3.34
N LEU A 18 -0.06 -10.49 -2.49
CA LEU A 18 1.03 -9.53 -2.64
C LEU A 18 1.99 -9.90 -3.78
N VAL A 19 2.35 -11.19 -3.92
CA VAL A 19 3.32 -11.64 -4.94
C VAL A 19 2.72 -11.76 -6.34
N THR A 20 1.40 -11.72 -6.45
CA THR A 20 0.65 -11.87 -7.71
C THR A 20 0.16 -10.52 -8.25
N GLY A 21 0.49 -9.40 -7.61
CA GLY A 21 0.02 -8.08 -8.02
C GLY A 21 -1.44 -7.80 -7.64
N HIS A 22 -2.05 -8.63 -6.79
CA HIS A 22 -3.39 -8.41 -6.22
C HIS A 22 -3.34 -7.70 -4.85
N GLY A 23 -2.19 -7.11 -4.50
CA GLY A 23 -2.10 -6.12 -3.45
C GLY A 23 -2.97 -4.90 -3.80
N ARG A 24 -3.46 -4.20 -2.77
CA ARG A 24 -4.16 -2.93 -2.95
C ARG A 24 -3.58 -1.92 -1.98
N TYR A 25 -2.90 -0.93 -2.54
CA TYR A 25 -2.30 0.21 -1.88
C TYR A 25 -3.08 1.48 -2.22
N VAL A 26 -2.73 2.61 -1.61
CA VAL A 26 -3.43 3.89 -1.82
C VAL A 26 -3.41 4.31 -3.30
N GLY A 27 -2.29 4.06 -3.99
CA GLY A 27 -2.13 4.37 -5.42
C GLY A 27 -2.99 3.51 -6.35
N ASP A 28 -3.48 2.35 -5.89
CA ASP A 28 -4.28 1.41 -6.70
C ASP A 28 -5.79 1.69 -6.57
N VAL A 29 -6.18 2.71 -5.79
CA VAL A 29 -7.58 3.06 -5.56
C VAL A 29 -8.06 3.96 -6.70
N GLU A 30 -9.03 3.47 -7.47
CA GLU A 30 -9.79 4.26 -8.43
C GLU A 30 -11.26 4.32 -8.02
N LEU A 31 -11.84 5.52 -8.03
CA LEU A 31 -13.25 5.77 -7.73
C LEU A 31 -13.90 6.52 -8.89
N PRO A 32 -15.22 6.32 -9.14
CA PRO A 32 -15.93 7.11 -10.14
C PRO A 32 -15.81 8.61 -9.87
N ARG A 33 -15.33 9.36 -10.88
CA ARG A 33 -15.10 10.82 -10.81
C ARG A 33 -14.03 11.25 -9.80
N MET A 34 -13.06 10.38 -9.49
CA MET A 34 -11.92 10.73 -8.65
C MET A 34 -11.14 11.92 -9.25
N LEU A 35 -10.87 12.93 -8.43
CA LEU A 35 -10.03 14.07 -8.81
C LEU A 35 -8.63 13.89 -8.24
N HIS A 36 -7.63 14.42 -8.97
CA HIS A 36 -6.25 14.48 -8.51
C HIS A 36 -5.94 15.85 -7.93
N VAL A 37 -5.09 15.86 -6.89
CA VAL A 37 -4.56 17.09 -6.29
C VAL A 37 -3.05 17.12 -6.46
N ALA A 38 -2.52 18.31 -6.74
CA ALA A 38 -1.10 18.59 -6.73
C ALA A 38 -0.84 19.85 -5.91
N PHE A 39 0.27 19.87 -5.18
CA PHE A 39 0.67 21.00 -4.36
C PHE A 39 1.93 21.64 -4.96
N VAL A 40 1.87 22.95 -5.24
CA VAL A 40 3.08 23.71 -5.58
C VAL A 40 3.87 23.94 -4.30
N ARG A 41 5.13 23.51 -4.27
CA ARG A 41 6.03 23.69 -3.13
C ARG A 41 6.95 24.88 -3.37
N SER A 42 7.28 25.59 -2.29
CA SER A 42 8.28 26.66 -2.35
C SER A 42 9.64 26.09 -2.76
N VAL A 43 10.32 26.78 -3.67
CA VAL A 43 11.75 26.53 -3.99
C VAL A 43 12.68 27.31 -3.06
N HIS A 44 12.13 28.21 -2.24
CA HIS A 44 12.87 29.03 -1.27
C HIS A 44 12.64 28.51 0.15
N ALA A 45 13.71 28.40 0.93
CA ALA A 45 13.64 28.00 2.34
C ALA A 45 13.00 29.09 3.24
N HIS A 46 13.18 30.37 2.89
CA HIS A 46 12.58 31.50 3.58
C HIS A 46 12.30 32.64 2.59
N ALA A 47 11.03 33.01 2.45
CA ALA A 47 10.58 34.09 1.56
C ALA A 47 9.21 34.62 2.04
N ARG A 48 8.87 35.83 1.63
CA ARG A 48 7.50 36.35 1.67
C ARG A 48 6.87 36.15 0.28
N LEU A 49 5.57 35.87 0.25
CA LEU A 49 4.79 35.85 -0.99
C LEU A 49 4.68 37.25 -1.60
#